data_AF-A0A8C9MFH1-F1
#
_entry.id   AF-A0A8C9MFH1-F1
#
_cell.length_a   1.000
_cell.length_b   1.000
_cell.length_c   1.000
_cell.angle_alpha   90.00
_cell.angle_beta   90.00
_cell.angle_gamma   90.00
#
_symmetry.space_group_name_H-M   'P 1'
#
loop_
_entity.id
_entity.type
_entity.pdbx_description
1 polymer ?
#
loop_
_entity_poly.entity_id
_entity_poly.type
_entity_poly.pdbx_seq_one_letter_code
_entity_poly.pdbx_strand_id
1 'polypeptide(L)'
;MNPCSNFLFPCPHLGVPVFLGRLTGNEPLTILPLTSEMEEAAAKAHYKVCDRLKLEKKQRRMCRRDPGVAETLMEAISMSALECQYQFRFERWNCTLEGRYRASLLKRGGSG
;
A
#
# COMPACT_ATOMS: atom_id res chain seq x y z
N MET A 1 7.89 13.69 -35.68
CA MET A 1 7.86 13.71 -34.22
C MET A 1 7.01 12.56 -33.70
N ASN A 2 7.62 11.63 -32.97
CA ASN A 2 7.06 10.73 -31.94
C ASN A 2 8.15 9.67 -31.66
N PRO A 3 9.06 9.88 -30.71
CA PRO A 3 10.01 8.87 -30.28
C PRO A 3 9.48 8.07 -29.07
N CYS A 4 10.03 6.86 -28.87
CA CYS A 4 9.67 5.79 -27.92
C CYS A 4 8.56 4.86 -28.46
N SER A 5 8.78 3.94 -29.40
CA SER A 5 9.82 2.89 -29.47
C SER A 5 10.02 2.12 -28.17
N ASN A 6 9.42 0.92 -28.15
CA ASN A 6 9.94 -0.32 -27.58
C ASN A 6 10.75 -0.25 -26.28
N PHE A 7 10.08 -0.49 -25.16
CA PHE A 7 10.67 -1.25 -24.06
C PHE A 7 9.75 -2.41 -23.70
N LEU A 8 10.00 -3.54 -24.36
CA LEU A 8 9.57 -4.85 -23.90
C LEU A 8 10.41 -5.17 -22.66
N PHE A 9 9.95 -4.79 -21.47
CA PHE A 9 10.46 -5.38 -20.22
C PHE A 9 9.40 -6.33 -19.66
N PRO A 10 9.74 -7.60 -19.42
CA PRO A 10 8.82 -8.59 -18.89
C PRO A 10 8.48 -8.25 -17.44
N CYS A 11 7.19 -8.06 -17.16
CA CYS A 11 6.69 -7.93 -15.80
C CYS A 11 6.76 -9.33 -15.14
N PRO A 12 7.50 -9.52 -14.02
CA PRO A 12 7.85 -10.85 -13.50
C PRO A 12 6.75 -11.50 -12.63
N HIS A 13 5.48 -11.11 -12.76
CA HIS A 13 4.44 -11.53 -11.81
C HIS A 13 3.21 -12.18 -12.45
N LEU A 14 3.41 -13.09 -13.39
CA LEU A 14 2.34 -14.01 -13.78
C LEU A 14 2.88 -15.43 -13.90
N GLY A 15 3.24 -16.00 -12.75
CA GLY A 15 3.53 -17.43 -12.58
C GLY A 15 2.27 -18.30 -12.58
N VAL A 16 1.33 -18.05 -13.50
CA VAL A 16 0.09 -18.84 -13.61
C VAL A 16 0.05 -19.51 -14.98
N PRO A 17 0.00 -20.85 -15.07
CA PRO A 17 -0.11 -21.53 -16.34
C PRO A 17 -1.50 -21.27 -16.96
N VAL A 18 -1.53 -20.58 -18.10
CA VAL A 18 -2.74 -20.47 -18.92
C VAL A 18 -2.85 -21.73 -19.77
N PHE A 19 -3.62 -22.71 -19.29
CA PHE A 19 -3.98 -23.88 -20.09
C PHE A 19 -5.09 -23.51 -21.08
N LEU A 20 -4.71 -23.35 -22.36
CA LEU A 20 -5.66 -23.38 -23.48
C LEU A 20 -5.98 -24.84 -23.83
N GLY A 21 -6.82 -25.46 -23.01
CA GLY A 21 -7.42 -26.78 -23.26
C GLY A 21 -8.83 -26.63 -23.82
N ARG A 22 -9.11 -27.30 -24.94
CA ARG A 22 -10.43 -27.40 -25.58
C ARG A 22 -11.56 -27.66 -24.58
N LEU A 23 -12.66 -26.92 -24.75
CA LEU A 23 -13.96 -27.15 -24.11
C LEU A 23 -14.54 -28.51 -24.52
N THR A 24 -14.29 -29.55 -23.76
CA THR A 24 -15.16 -30.73 -23.72
C THR A 24 -15.23 -31.23 -22.28
N GLY A 25 -16.41 -31.19 -21.67
CA GLY A 25 -16.61 -31.76 -20.34
C GLY A 25 -17.51 -30.88 -19.48
N ASN A 26 -18.79 -31.18 -19.52
CA ASN A 26 -19.80 -30.86 -18.54
C ASN A 26 -19.41 -31.35 -17.13
N GLU A 27 -18.74 -30.52 -16.33
CA GLU A 27 -18.76 -30.67 -14.87
C GLU A 27 -18.94 -29.28 -14.24
N PRO A 28 -20.06 -29.01 -13.55
CA PRO A 28 -20.16 -27.81 -12.74
C PRO A 28 -19.27 -28.03 -11.51
N LEU A 29 -17.98 -27.66 -11.64
CA LEU A 29 -17.12 -27.51 -10.49
C LEU A 29 -17.73 -26.44 -9.59
N THR A 30 -18.37 -26.91 -8.53
CA THR A 30 -18.84 -26.12 -7.41
C THR A 30 -17.61 -25.50 -6.76
N ILE A 31 -17.25 -24.29 -7.21
CA ILE A 31 -16.24 -23.46 -6.55
C ILE A 31 -16.80 -23.17 -5.15
N LEU A 32 -16.25 -23.84 -4.14
CA LEU A 32 -16.51 -23.56 -2.74
C LEU A 32 -16.17 -22.08 -2.43
N PRO A 33 -16.96 -21.39 -1.59
CA PRO A 33 -16.81 -19.98 -1.30
C PRO A 33 -15.69 -19.76 -0.28
N LEU A 34 -14.44 -20.10 -0.60
CA LEU A 34 -13.29 -19.89 0.30
C LEU A 34 -12.57 -18.57 0.05
N THR A 35 -12.82 -17.92 -1.08
CA THR A 35 -12.26 -16.61 -1.41
C THR A 35 -12.93 -15.49 -0.61
N SER A 36 -14.26 -15.55 -0.44
CA SER A 36 -15.02 -14.53 0.26
C SER A 36 -14.59 -14.40 1.73
N GLU A 37 -14.32 -15.51 2.42
CA GLU A 37 -13.97 -15.49 3.85
C GLU A 37 -12.54 -14.98 4.07
N MET A 38 -11.61 -15.33 3.18
CA MET A 38 -10.23 -14.82 3.21
C MET A 38 -10.16 -13.35 2.80
N GLU A 39 -10.93 -12.93 1.79
CA GLU A 39 -11.07 -11.53 1.38
C GLU A 39 -11.71 -10.69 2.49
N GLU A 40 -12.69 -11.24 3.21
CA GLU A 40 -13.33 -10.54 4.33
C GLU A 40 -12.41 -10.44 5.55
N ALA A 41 -11.60 -11.47 5.84
CA ALA A 41 -10.58 -11.42 6.88
C ALA A 41 -9.48 -10.39 6.56
N ALA A 42 -9.00 -10.35 5.32
CA ALA A 42 -8.08 -9.31 4.83
C ALA A 42 -8.73 -7.92 4.84
N ALA A 43 -10.02 -7.83 4.52
CA ALA A 43 -10.80 -6.59 4.62
C ALA A 43 -10.83 -6.07 6.07
N LYS A 44 -11.06 -6.96 7.04
CA LYS A 44 -11.07 -6.62 8.46
C LYS A 44 -9.68 -6.25 8.99
N ALA A 45 -8.63 -6.85 8.45
CA ALA A 45 -7.25 -6.54 8.80
C ALA A 45 -6.83 -5.14 8.34
N HIS A 46 -7.11 -4.74 7.10
CA HIS A 46 -6.71 -3.41 6.62
C HIS A 46 -7.50 -2.28 7.29
N TYR A 47 -8.73 -2.52 7.76
CA TYR A 47 -9.46 -1.53 8.57
C TYR A 47 -8.69 -1.14 9.83
N LYS A 48 -8.05 -2.11 10.49
CA LYS A 48 -7.19 -1.85 11.66
C LYS A 48 -5.97 -1.02 11.27
N VAL A 49 -5.40 -1.24 10.08
CA VAL A 49 -4.29 -0.43 9.56
C VAL A 49 -4.73 1.02 9.38
N CYS A 50 -5.82 1.26 8.65
CA CYS A 50 -6.39 2.60 8.47
C CYS A 50 -6.71 3.31 9.80
N ASP A 51 -7.08 2.56 10.83
CA ASP A 51 -7.40 3.13 12.14
C ASP A 51 -6.20 3.52 12.99
N ARG A 52 -5.05 2.86 12.77
CA ARG A 52 -3.77 3.22 13.39
C ARG A 52 -3.17 4.48 12.76
N LEU A 53 -3.54 4.79 11.52
CA LEU A 53 -3.11 5.99 10.81
C LEU A 53 -3.86 7.24 11.28
N LYS A 54 -3.15 8.37 11.33
CA LYS A 54 -3.71 9.70 11.63
C LYS A 54 -4.32 10.31 10.37
N LEU A 55 -5.46 9.77 9.94
CA LEU A 55 -6.20 10.21 8.75
C LEU A 55 -7.40 11.08 9.10
N GLU A 56 -7.66 12.10 8.28
CA GLU A 56 -8.90 12.87 8.27
C GLU A 56 -10.12 11.99 7.97
N LYS A 57 -11.33 12.44 8.34
CA LYS A 57 -12.56 11.64 8.16
C LYS A 57 -12.78 11.19 6.71
N LYS A 58 -12.47 12.07 5.74
CA LYS A 58 -12.56 11.73 4.30
C LYS A 58 -11.51 10.71 3.88
N GLN A 59 -10.26 10.89 4.31
CA GLN A 59 -9.13 9.99 4.00
C GLN A 59 -9.35 8.60 4.59
N ARG A 60 -9.83 8.51 5.83
CA ARG A 60 -10.16 7.23 6.48
C ARG A 60 -11.22 6.46 5.71
N ARG A 61 -12.24 7.14 5.20
CA ARG A 61 -13.25 6.51 4.33
C ARG A 61 -12.65 5.99 3.03
N MET A 62 -11.69 6.70 2.43
CA MET A 62 -11.00 6.23 1.22
C MET A 62 -10.11 5.01 1.53
N CYS A 63 -9.33 5.07 2.60
CA CYS A 63 -8.46 3.96 3.05
C CYS A 63 -9.24 2.66 3.29
N ARG A 64 -10.43 2.74 3.91
CA ARG A 64 -11.27 1.55 4.17
C ARG A 64 -12.02 1.03 2.93
N ARG A 65 -12.02 1.76 1.81
CA ARG A 65 -12.67 1.26 0.58
C ARG A 65 -11.75 0.37 -0.24
N ASP A 66 -10.44 0.55 -0.10
CA ASP A 66 -9.44 -0.11 -0.92
C ASP A 66 -8.30 -0.64 -0.03
N PRO A 67 -8.16 -1.96 0.15
CA PRO A 67 -7.10 -2.54 0.96
C PRO A 67 -5.70 -2.19 0.44
N GLY A 68 -5.51 -2.03 -0.86
CA GLY A 68 -4.20 -1.68 -1.45
C GLY A 68 -3.74 -0.27 -1.06
N VAL A 69 -4.68 0.64 -0.80
CA VAL A 69 -4.37 1.98 -0.30
C VAL A 69 -3.77 1.91 1.11
N ALA A 70 -4.30 1.05 1.98
CA ALA A 70 -3.81 0.93 3.36
C ALA A 70 -2.37 0.41 3.41
N GLU A 71 -2.04 -0.59 2.59
CA GLU A 71 -0.70 -1.15 2.46
C GLU A 71 0.30 -0.12 1.92
N THR A 72 -0.06 0.53 0.80
CA THR A 72 0.78 1.57 0.19
C THR A 72 1.04 2.73 1.15
N LEU A 73 0.04 3.15 1.95
CA LEU A 73 0.22 4.18 2.96
C LEU A 73 1.24 3.78 4.04
N MET A 74 1.19 2.54 4.50
CA MET A 74 2.15 2.03 5.50
C MET A 74 3.57 1.98 4.94
N GLU A 75 3.72 1.53 3.69
CA GLU A 75 5.02 1.52 3.01
C GLU A 75 5.56 2.94 2.84
N ALA A 76 4.74 3.87 2.34
CA ALA A 76 5.12 5.27 2.18
C ALA A 76 5.53 5.94 3.50
N ILE A 77 4.84 5.64 4.60
CA ILE A 77 5.21 6.13 5.94
C ILE A 77 6.56 5.57 6.38
N SER A 78 6.83 4.31 6.09
CA SER A 78 8.08 3.65 6.46
C SER A 78 9.26 4.19 5.64
N MET A 79 9.08 4.35 4.32
CA MET A 79 10.10 4.94 3.46
C MET A 79 10.41 6.39 3.84
N SER A 80 9.39 7.22 4.05
CA SER A 80 9.58 8.61 4.47
C SER A 80 10.25 8.74 5.84
N ALA A 81 9.99 7.79 6.74
CA ALA A 81 10.67 7.71 8.04
C ALA A 81 12.18 7.51 7.89
N LEU A 82 12.56 6.52 7.07
CA LEU A 82 13.95 6.15 6.87
C LEU A 82 14.73 7.29 6.23
N GLU A 83 14.15 7.92 5.21
CA GLU A 83 14.78 9.06 4.55
C GLU A 83 14.92 10.25 5.51
N CYS A 84 13.89 10.51 6.32
CA CYS A 84 13.96 11.58 7.31
C CYS A 84 15.05 11.31 8.37
N GLN A 85 15.16 10.07 8.86
CA GLN A 85 16.25 9.70 9.76
C GLN A 85 17.62 9.84 9.10
N TYR A 86 17.75 9.47 7.84
CA TYR A 86 19.00 9.62 7.09
C TYR A 86 19.40 11.08 6.93
N GLN A 87 18.47 11.95 6.53
CA GLN A 87 18.71 13.38 6.34
C GLN A 87 19.07 14.09 7.65
N PHE A 88 18.43 13.71 8.76
CA PHE A 88 18.64 14.32 10.07
C PHE A 88 19.61 13.53 10.96
N ARG A 89 20.43 12.63 10.41
CA ARG A 89 21.27 11.69 11.19
C ARG A 89 22.35 12.37 12.05
N PHE A 90 22.74 13.60 11.72
CA PHE A 90 23.72 14.39 12.48
C PHE A 90 23.10 15.58 13.21
N GLU A 91 21.78 15.73 13.13
CA GLU A 91 21.07 16.82 13.79
C GLU A 91 20.76 16.46 15.24
N ARG A 92 20.57 17.49 16.09
CA ARG A 92 20.17 17.30 17.50
C ARG A 92 18.88 16.47 17.63
N TRP A 93 18.01 16.58 16.64
CA TRP A 93 16.81 15.76 16.51
C TRP A 93 16.90 14.89 15.25
N ASN A 94 16.85 13.58 15.43
CA ASN A 94 17.19 12.55 14.44
C ASN A 94 15.98 11.93 13.72
N CYS A 95 14.88 12.67 13.62
CA CYS A 95 13.64 12.17 13.05
C CYS A 95 13.07 10.88 13.67
N THR A 96 13.24 10.71 14.98
CA THR A 96 12.60 9.61 15.72
C THR A 96 11.08 9.73 15.67
N LEU A 97 10.44 8.62 15.32
CA LEU A 97 9.00 8.55 15.04
C LEU A 97 8.14 8.12 16.24
N GLU A 98 8.77 7.85 17.38
CA GLU A 98 8.10 7.60 18.65
C GLU A 98 7.31 8.85 19.11
N GLY A 99 6.03 8.68 19.43
CA GLY A 99 5.26 9.66 20.21
C GLY A 99 4.45 10.70 19.45
N ARG A 100 3.82 11.62 20.20
CA ARG A 100 2.84 12.61 19.69
C ARG A 100 3.44 13.75 18.87
N TYR A 101 4.77 13.80 18.74
CA TYR A 101 5.52 14.96 18.24
C TYR A 101 5.41 15.18 16.73
N ARG A 102 4.91 14.18 15.98
CA ARG A 102 4.75 14.22 14.51
C ARG A 102 3.90 15.39 14.00
N ALA A 103 2.95 15.89 14.80
CA ALA A 103 2.02 16.93 14.37
C ALA A 103 2.62 18.35 14.36
N SER A 104 3.86 18.55 14.83
CA SER A 104 4.44 19.90 15.00
C SER A 104 5.85 20.07 14.42
N LEU A 105 6.40 19.02 13.77
CA LEU A 105 7.74 19.03 13.18
C LEU A 105 7.95 20.15 12.15
N LEU A 106 7.02 20.30 11.19
CA LEU A 106 7.20 21.21 10.05
C LEU A 106 6.68 22.63 10.29
N LYS A 107 6.21 22.95 11.50
CA LYS A 107 5.67 24.29 11.82
C LYS A 107 6.74 25.38 11.95
N ARG A 108 8.03 25.06 11.79
CA ARG A 108 9.17 25.92 12.16
C ARG A 108 10.14 26.26 11.02
N GLY A 109 9.67 26.23 9.77
CA GLY A 109 10.50 26.50 8.58
C GLY A 109 10.22 27.81 7.84
N GLY A 110 9.70 28.85 8.51
CA GLY A 110 9.35 30.12 7.88
C GLY A 110 9.76 31.31 8.74
N SER A 111 11.05 31.62 8.77
CA SER A 111 11.62 32.89 9.25
C SER A 111 13.05 32.99 8.71
N GLY A 112 13.16 33.47 7.49
CA GLY A 112 14.40 33.83 6.80
C GLY A 112 14.05 34.85 5.76
#